data_AF-A0A925N3T1-F1
#
_entry.id   AF-A0A925N3T1-F1
#
_cell.length_a   1.000
_cell.length_b   1.000
_cell.length_c   1.000
_cell.angle_alpha   90.00
_cell.angle_beta   90.00
_cell.angle_gamma   90.00
#
_symmetry.space_group_name_H-M   'P 1'
#
loop_
_entity.id
_entity.type
_entity.pdbx_description
1 polymer ?
#
loop_
_entity_poly.entity_id
_entity_poly.type
_entity_poly.pdbx_seq_one_letter_code
_entity_poly.pdbx_strand_id
1 'polypeptide(L)'
;MADLLASLIPALGRALLHFIWQGALIGLLAAIALQLLRGARPQARYAVACTALLACAVVPLINVLVQLTGDAPAAATIALIEAPRLAVGAAALPTFDTGIWLTRFDDAFPLIVALWAAGASVLSLRMAMGVVWIRRLRAIPQGPAHVSWQARLDALAQRFGLTRPVALRLVDTLDSPASAGWWRPVVLLPTALIARMPVDLIEALL
;
A
#
# COMPACT_ATOMS: atom_id res chain seq x y z
N MET A 1 -11.02 -0.29 26.86
CA MET A 1 -11.06 -0.70 25.43
C MET A 1 -11.94 0.23 24.60
N ALA A 2 -13.17 0.53 25.05
CA ALA A 2 -14.05 1.48 24.37
C ALA A 2 -13.43 2.89 24.25
N ASP A 3 -12.76 3.39 25.30
CA ASP A 3 -12.14 4.73 25.29
C ASP A 3 -10.96 4.83 24.31
N LEU A 4 -10.24 3.73 24.10
CA LEU A 4 -9.15 3.66 23.13
C LEU A 4 -9.67 3.68 21.69
N LEU A 5 -10.79 2.99 21.42
CA LEU A 5 -11.46 3.05 20.13
C LEU A 5 -12.02 4.45 19.86
N ALA A 6 -12.57 5.11 20.88
CA ALA A 6 -13.11 6.46 20.79
C ALA A 6 -12.05 7.53 20.44
N SER A 7 -10.81 7.37 20.90
CA SER A 7 -9.70 8.28 20.54
C SER A 7 -8.98 7.90 19.25
N LEU A 8 -8.87 6.60 18.94
CA LEU A 8 -8.20 6.12 17.74
C LEU A 8 -8.94 6.45 16.44
N ILE A 9 -10.27 6.33 16.42
CA ILE A 9 -11.08 6.62 15.22
C ILE A 9 -10.85 8.06 14.71
N PRO A 10 -11.01 9.13 15.52
CA PRO A 10 -10.77 10.50 15.08
C PRO A 10 -9.28 10.81 14.83
N ALA A 11 -8.35 10.17 15.56
CA ALA A 11 -6.91 10.32 15.30
C ALA A 11 -6.50 9.73 13.94
N LEU A 12 -7.00 8.54 13.61
CA LEU A 12 -6.81 7.89 12.31
C LEU A 12 -7.45 8.72 11.19
N GLY A 13 -8.68 9.19 11.37
CA GLY A 13 -9.35 10.05 10.40
C GLY A 13 -8.53 11.30 10.07
N ARG A 14 -8.05 12.01 11.10
CA ARG A 14 -7.22 13.22 10.92
C ARG A 14 -5.87 12.92 10.28
N ALA A 15 -5.22 11.83 10.69
CA ALA A 15 -3.96 11.39 10.10
C ALA A 15 -4.12 11.00 8.62
N LEU A 16 -5.23 10.34 8.26
CA LEU A 16 -5.56 9.98 6.88
C LEU A 16 -5.79 11.21 6.00
N LEU A 17 -6.56 12.18 6.48
CA LEU A 17 -6.82 13.42 5.73
C LEU A 17 -5.51 14.21 5.51
N HIS A 18 -4.68 14.34 6.54
CA HIS A 18 -3.36 14.97 6.39
C HIS A 18 -2.43 14.16 5.48
N PHE A 19 -2.53 12.84 5.49
CA PHE A 19 -1.71 12.00 4.63
C PHE A 19 -1.99 12.21 3.14
N ILE A 20 -3.18 12.66 2.74
CA ILE A 20 -3.49 12.91 1.32
C ILE A 20 -2.47 13.89 0.71
N TRP A 21 -2.27 15.04 1.34
CA TRP A 21 -1.35 16.05 0.81
C TRP A 21 0.12 15.72 1.17
N GLN A 22 0.37 15.11 2.33
CA GLN A 22 1.73 14.70 2.72
C GLN A 22 2.27 13.61 1.79
N GLY A 23 1.47 12.59 1.50
CA GLY A 23 1.78 11.53 0.55
C GLY A 23 1.96 12.07 -0.87
N ALA A 24 1.13 13.03 -1.30
CA ALA A 24 1.30 13.70 -2.59
C ALA A 24 2.63 14.47 -2.67
N LEU A 25 3.00 15.19 -1.60
CA LEU A 25 4.27 15.91 -1.53
C LEU A 25 5.48 14.96 -1.53
N ILE A 26 5.43 13.89 -0.74
CA ILE A 26 6.46 12.83 -0.74
C ILE A 26 6.59 12.22 -2.14
N GLY A 27 5.46 11.91 -2.79
CA GLY A 27 5.44 11.37 -4.14
C GLY A 27 6.03 12.33 -5.18
N LEU A 28 5.70 13.62 -5.09
CA LEU A 28 6.24 14.65 -5.99
C LEU A 28 7.75 14.81 -5.81
N LEU A 29 8.23 14.89 -4.57
CA LEU A 29 9.66 14.99 -4.26
C LEU A 29 10.41 13.73 -4.74
N ALA A 30 9.83 12.55 -4.53
CA ALA A 30 10.39 11.30 -5.04
C ALA A 30 10.42 11.27 -6.57
N ALA A 31 9.37 11.74 -7.25
CA ALA A 31 9.33 11.82 -8.70
C ALA A 31 10.41 12.77 -9.25
N ILE A 32 10.57 13.96 -8.65
CA ILE A 32 11.64 14.90 -9.01
C ILE A 32 13.00 14.26 -8.77
N ALA A 33 13.23 13.64 -7.61
CA ALA A 33 14.49 12.97 -7.30
C ALA A 33 14.80 11.84 -8.29
N LEU A 34 13.82 10.99 -8.64
CA LEU A 34 13.98 9.94 -9.65
C LEU A 34 14.24 10.51 -11.05
N GLN A 35 13.66 11.67 -11.38
CA GLN A 35 13.87 12.36 -12.64
C GLN A 35 15.30 12.92 -12.74
N LEU A 36 15.81 13.51 -11.66
CA LEU A 36 17.20 13.97 -11.57
C LEU A 36 18.19 12.80 -11.56
N LEU A 37 17.80 11.65 -11.00
CA LEU A 37 18.59 10.43 -10.95
C LEU A 37 18.43 9.52 -12.18
N ARG A 38 17.83 10.00 -13.28
CA ARG A 38 17.63 9.19 -14.51
C ARG A 38 18.91 8.58 -15.06
N GLY A 39 20.04 9.29 -14.96
CA GLY A 39 21.37 8.80 -15.35
C GLY A 39 22.19 8.16 -14.22
N ALA A 40 21.64 8.08 -13.01
CA ALA A 40 22.34 7.52 -11.85
C ALA A 40 22.24 5.99 -11.81
N ARG A 41 23.06 5.37 -10.96
CA ARG A 41 23.07 3.92 -10.76
C ARG A 41 21.70 3.41 -10.29
N PRO A 42 21.22 2.23 -10.75
CA PRO A 42 19.92 1.68 -10.36
C PRO A 42 19.69 1.63 -8.84
N GLN A 43 20.74 1.36 -8.06
CA GLN A 43 20.70 1.27 -6.60
C GLN A 43 20.24 2.58 -5.94
N ALA A 44 20.66 3.75 -6.47
CA ALA A 44 20.29 5.05 -5.91
C ALA A 44 18.79 5.35 -6.14
N ARG A 45 18.29 5.00 -7.33
CA ARG A 45 16.86 5.12 -7.66
C ARG A 45 16.01 4.21 -6.76
N TYR A 46 16.49 3.00 -6.50
CA TYR A 46 15.86 2.09 -5.54
C TYR A 46 15.84 2.66 -4.12
N ALA A 47 16.97 3.20 -3.65
CA ALA A 47 17.04 3.82 -2.34
C ALA A 47 16.02 4.95 -2.19
N VAL A 48 15.91 5.84 -3.19
CA VAL A 48 14.92 6.94 -3.19
C VAL A 48 13.48 6.42 -3.19
N ALA A 49 13.17 5.38 -3.97
CA ALA A 49 11.85 4.79 -3.95
C ALA A 49 11.53 4.14 -2.59
N CYS A 50 12.49 3.42 -2.00
CA CYS A 50 12.33 2.80 -0.69
C CYS A 50 12.18 3.82 0.43
N THR A 51 12.96 4.91 0.42
CA THR A 51 12.83 5.97 1.44
C THR A 51 11.51 6.70 1.31
N ALA A 52 11.03 6.97 0.10
CA ALA A 52 9.71 7.55 -0.13
C ALA A 52 8.58 6.65 0.38
N LEU A 53 8.65 5.34 0.11
CA LEU A 53 7.68 4.37 0.62
C LEU A 53 7.72 4.26 2.16
N LEU A 54 8.91 4.27 2.76
CA LEU A 54 9.05 4.31 4.22
C LEU A 54 8.45 5.59 4.81
N ALA A 55 8.71 6.75 4.20
CA ALA A 55 8.11 8.01 4.62
C ALA A 55 6.58 7.96 4.55
N CYS A 56 6.01 7.37 3.49
CA CYS A 56 4.56 7.17 3.37
C CYS A 56 3.96 6.32 4.50
N ALA A 57 4.71 5.38 5.07
CA ALA A 57 4.25 4.56 6.20
C ALA A 57 4.46 5.25 7.56
N VAL A 58 5.60 5.93 7.73
CA VAL A 58 6.02 6.51 9.01
C VAL A 58 5.30 7.82 9.32
N VAL A 59 5.05 8.67 8.32
CA VAL A 59 4.43 10.00 8.53
C VAL A 59 3.02 9.90 9.14
N PRO A 60 2.09 9.05 8.65
CA PRO A 60 0.79 8.85 9.29
C PRO A 60 0.90 8.33 10.73
N LEU A 61 1.87 7.45 11.00
CA LEU A 61 2.08 6.90 12.33
C LEU A 61 2.53 7.98 13.32
N ILE A 62 3.46 8.85 12.90
CA ILE A 62 3.90 10.00 13.71
C ILE A 62 2.71 10.93 13.97
N ASN A 63 1.88 11.24 12.97
CA ASN A 63 0.70 12.09 13.16
C ASN A 63 -0.29 11.49 14.17
N VAL A 64 -0.53 10.18 14.15
CA VAL A 64 -1.39 9.51 15.13
C VAL A 64 -0.76 9.58 16.53
N LEU A 65 0.54 9.27 16.66
CA LEU A 65 1.24 9.30 17.94
C LEU A 65 1.23 10.70 18.57
N VAL A 66 1.53 11.75 17.78
CA VAL A 66 1.51 13.14 18.26
C VAL A 66 0.11 13.53 18.75
N GLN A 67 -0.95 13.11 18.07
CA GLN A 67 -2.33 13.38 18.49
C GLN A 67 -2.76 12.61 19.73
N LEU A 68 -2.19 11.43 19.98
CA LEU A 68 -2.48 10.63 21.18
C LEU A 68 -1.69 11.11 22.40
N THR A 69 -0.51 11.72 22.20
CA THR A 69 0.31 12.28 23.28
C THR A 69 0.03 13.76 23.56
N GLY A 70 -0.56 14.46 22.58
CA GLY A 70 -0.78 15.90 22.62
C GLY A 70 -2.22 16.26 22.94
N ASP A 71 -2.63 16.08 24.19
CA ASP A 71 -3.77 16.84 24.73
C ASP A 71 -3.30 18.27 25.04
N ALA A 72 -3.73 19.24 24.20
CA ALA A 72 -3.65 20.71 24.29
C ALA A 72 -2.30 21.41 23.98
N PRO A 73 -2.29 22.46 23.11
CA PRO A 73 -2.73 23.81 23.51
C PRO A 73 -3.50 24.60 22.42
N ALA A 74 -4.31 23.95 21.58
CA ALA A 74 -5.15 24.68 20.61
C ALA A 74 -6.15 25.63 21.32
N ALA A 75 -6.74 25.19 22.43
CA ALA A 75 -7.65 26.01 23.23
C ALA A 75 -6.97 27.27 23.84
N ALA A 76 -5.70 27.15 24.26
CA ALA A 76 -4.94 28.27 24.81
C ALA A 76 -4.57 29.33 23.75
N THR A 77 -4.34 28.89 22.51
CA THR A 77 -4.04 29.79 21.38
C THR A 77 -5.29 30.55 20.91
N ILE A 78 -6.46 29.88 20.91
CA ILE A 78 -7.74 30.53 20.56
C ILE A 78 -8.12 31.60 21.59
N ALA A 79 -7.92 31.33 22.89
CA ALA A 79 -8.19 32.28 23.97
C ALA A 79 -7.32 33.55 23.89
N LEU A 80 -6.04 33.42 23.51
CA LEU A 80 -5.14 34.57 23.30
C LEU A 80 -5.54 35.46 22.13
N ILE A 81 -6.15 34.88 21.09
CA ILE A 81 -6.63 35.63 19.92
C ILE A 81 -8.00 36.27 20.21
N GLU A 82 -8.77 35.78 21.19
CA GLU A 82 -10.15 36.22 21.51
C GLU A 82 -10.23 37.43 22.43
N ALA A 83 -9.28 37.56 23.36
CA ALA A 83 -9.19 38.71 24.27
C ALA A 83 -9.17 40.09 23.59
N PRO A 84 -8.49 40.32 22.43
CA PRO A 84 -8.52 41.61 21.75
C PRO A 84 -9.82 41.88 20.97
N ARG A 85 -10.57 40.82 20.61
CA ARG A 85 -11.79 40.93 19.77
C ARG A 85 -12.95 41.52 20.56
N LEU A 86 -13.02 41.22 21.86
CA LEU A 86 -14.04 41.76 22.77
C LEU A 86 -13.78 43.24 23.12
N ALA A 87 -12.57 43.74 22.91
CA ALA A 87 -12.19 45.13 23.20
C ALA A 87 -12.45 46.11 22.04
N VAL A 88 -12.60 45.62 20.80
CA VAL A 88 -12.93 46.42 19.61
C VAL A 88 -14.40 46.21 19.29
N GLY A 89 -15.24 47.19 19.62
CA GLY A 89 -16.69 47.14 19.45
C GLY A 89 -17.12 46.58 18.09
N ALA A 90 -18.00 45.60 18.14
CA ALA A 90 -18.51 44.86 16.99
C ALA A 90 -19.26 45.78 16.01
N ALA A 91 -18.54 46.31 15.01
CA ALA A 91 -19.16 46.67 13.75
C ALA A 91 -19.59 45.34 13.08
N ALA A 92 -20.90 45.09 13.07
CA ALA A 92 -21.50 43.91 12.44
C ALA A 92 -21.32 43.97 10.92
N LEU A 93 -20.14 43.58 10.44
CA LEU A 93 -19.98 43.12 9.08
C LEU A 93 -20.80 41.82 8.93
N PRO A 94 -21.43 41.56 7.78
CA PRO A 94 -22.05 40.27 7.51
C PRO A 94 -20.95 39.20 7.55
N THR A 95 -20.83 38.55 8.70
CA THR A 95 -19.96 37.40 8.89
C THR A 95 -20.54 36.27 8.05
N PHE A 96 -19.80 35.82 7.04
CA PHE A 96 -20.02 34.50 6.46
C PHE A 96 -20.06 33.51 7.63
N ASP A 97 -21.20 32.85 7.82
CA ASP A 97 -21.39 31.84 8.85
C ASP A 97 -20.60 30.58 8.48
N THR A 98 -19.29 30.69 8.63
CA THR A 98 -18.32 29.61 8.49
C THR A 98 -18.58 28.53 9.54
N GLY A 99 -19.23 28.86 10.66
CA GLY A 99 -19.57 27.92 11.73
C GLY A 99 -20.51 26.80 11.28
N ILE A 100 -21.54 27.10 10.46
CA ILE A 100 -22.45 26.08 9.93
C ILE A 100 -21.72 25.10 8.99
N TRP A 101 -20.78 25.60 8.19
CA TRP A 101 -20.01 24.75 7.27
C TRP A 101 -18.99 23.88 8.00
N LEU A 102 -18.32 24.42 9.03
CA LEU A 102 -17.38 23.65 9.85
C LEU A 102 -18.09 22.53 10.64
N THR A 103 -19.23 22.84 11.29
CA THR A 103 -19.98 21.84 12.09
C THR A 103 -20.52 20.69 11.24
N ARG A 104 -21.09 20.96 10.06
CA ARG A 104 -21.52 19.89 9.14
C ARG A 104 -20.36 19.05 8.61
N PHE A 105 -19.18 19.64 8.45
CA PHE A 105 -17.99 18.91 8.01
C PHE A 105 -17.47 17.99 9.13
N ASP A 106 -17.45 18.48 10.37
CA ASP A 106 -17.09 17.69 11.55
C ASP A 106 -18.05 16.52 11.77
N ASP A 107 -19.36 16.71 11.55
CA ASP A 107 -20.36 15.64 11.63
C ASP A 107 -20.22 14.61 10.49
N ALA A 108 -19.87 15.05 9.28
CA ALA A 108 -19.69 14.18 8.11
C ALA A 108 -18.32 13.47 8.09
N PHE A 109 -17.34 13.98 8.84
CA PHE A 109 -15.96 13.51 8.83
C PHE A 109 -15.83 12.01 9.21
N PRO A 110 -16.48 11.50 10.27
CA PRO A 110 -16.44 10.07 10.60
C PRO A 110 -17.03 9.19 9.50
N LEU A 111 -18.09 9.64 8.80
CA LEU A 111 -18.71 8.90 7.70
C LEU A 111 -17.80 8.81 6.48
N ILE A 112 -17.13 9.91 6.12
CA ILE A 112 -16.17 9.94 5.01
C ILE A 112 -15.00 8.99 5.30
N VAL A 113 -14.46 9.04 6.53
CA VAL A 113 -13.39 8.15 6.97
C VAL A 113 -13.87 6.69 6.99
N ALA A 114 -15.08 6.40 7.46
CA ALA A 114 -15.65 5.06 7.46
C ALA A 114 -15.85 4.49 6.06
N LEU A 115 -16.37 5.30 5.12
CA LEU A 115 -16.55 4.90 3.72
C LEU A 115 -15.20 4.63 3.03
N TRP A 116 -14.23 5.51 3.24
CA TRP A 116 -12.88 5.32 2.74
C TRP A 116 -12.24 4.05 3.33
N ALA A 117 -12.34 3.87 4.65
CA ALA A 117 -11.80 2.70 5.35
C ALA A 117 -12.46 1.40 4.89
N ALA A 118 -13.76 1.41 4.59
CA ALA A 118 -14.46 0.29 3.99
C ALA A 118 -13.89 -0.04 2.60
N GLY A 119 -13.72 0.95 1.74
CA GLY A 119 -13.12 0.77 0.41
C GLY A 119 -11.68 0.24 0.49
N ALA A 120 -10.85 0.85 1.34
CA ALA A 120 -9.48 0.42 1.59
C ALA A 120 -9.42 -1.01 2.15
N SER A 121 -10.35 -1.37 3.05
CA SER A 121 -10.46 -2.73 3.61
C SER A 121 -10.86 -3.75 2.55
N VAL A 122 -11.80 -3.42 1.66
CA VAL A 122 -12.20 -4.29 0.55
C VAL A 122 -11.03 -4.51 -0.41
N LEU A 123 -10.30 -3.46 -0.80
CA LEU A 123 -9.13 -3.57 -1.66
C LEU A 123 -8.00 -4.36 -0.99
N SER A 124 -7.76 -4.13 0.30
CA SER A 124 -6.77 -4.88 1.10
C SER A 124 -7.14 -6.35 1.21
N LEU A 125 -8.42 -6.65 1.48
CA LEU A 125 -8.93 -8.01 1.52
C LEU A 125 -8.79 -8.69 0.15
N ARG A 126 -9.09 -7.99 -0.95
CA ARG A 126 -8.87 -8.47 -2.32
C ARG A 126 -7.40 -8.84 -2.56
N MET A 127 -6.46 -7.99 -2.14
CA MET A 127 -5.03 -8.27 -2.24
C MET A 127 -4.62 -9.47 -1.36
N ALA A 128 -5.10 -9.52 -0.12
CA ALA A 128 -4.84 -10.63 0.81
C ALA A 128 -5.38 -11.97 0.28
N MET A 129 -6.59 -11.97 -0.28
CA MET A 129 -7.17 -13.13 -0.95
C MET A 129 -6.32 -13.59 -2.14
N GLY A 130 -5.77 -12.67 -2.94
CA GLY A 130 -4.82 -12.99 -4.02
C GLY A 130 -3.56 -13.70 -3.50
N VAL A 131 -2.99 -13.22 -2.40
CA VAL A 131 -1.83 -13.87 -1.76
C VAL A 131 -2.20 -15.25 -1.22
N VAL A 132 -3.35 -15.39 -0.54
CA VAL A 132 -3.85 -16.68 -0.04
C VAL A 132 -4.09 -17.64 -1.20
N TRP A 133 -4.66 -17.18 -2.31
CA TRP A 133 -4.90 -17.96 -3.51
C TRP A 133 -3.59 -18.51 -4.10
N ILE A 134 -2.55 -17.66 -4.23
CA ILE A 134 -1.20 -18.11 -4.66
C ILE A 134 -0.62 -19.13 -3.68
N ARG A 135 -0.77 -18.92 -2.36
CA ARG A 135 -0.30 -19.87 -1.34
C ARG A 135 -1.02 -21.21 -1.43
N ARG A 136 -2.32 -21.21 -1.72
CA ARG A 136 -3.10 -22.42 -1.96
C ARG A 136 -2.63 -23.16 -3.21
N LEU A 137 -2.42 -22.45 -4.32
CA LEU A 137 -1.87 -23.05 -5.56
C LEU A 137 -0.51 -23.71 -5.33
N ARG A 138 0.36 -23.11 -4.50
CA ARG A 138 1.67 -23.69 -4.14
C ARG A 138 1.57 -25.01 -3.35
N ALA A 139 0.48 -25.20 -2.61
CA ALA A 139 0.24 -26.35 -1.75
C ALA A 139 -0.48 -27.51 -2.44
N ILE A 140 -0.95 -27.32 -3.68
CA ILE A 140 -1.61 -28.38 -4.45
C ILE A 140 -0.63 -29.54 -4.68
N PRO A 141 -1.00 -30.79 -4.32
CA PRO A 141 -0.20 -31.97 -4.61
C PRO A 141 0.10 -32.08 -6.10
N GLN A 142 1.35 -32.42 -6.42
CA GLN A 142 1.81 -32.49 -7.79
C GLN A 142 1.88 -33.95 -8.24
N GLY A 143 1.43 -34.23 -9.47
CA GLY A 143 1.48 -35.56 -10.07
C GLY A 143 2.88 -35.95 -10.57
N PRO A 144 3.06 -37.17 -11.09
CA PRO A 144 4.38 -37.70 -11.53
C PRO A 144 5.05 -36.85 -12.62
N ALA A 145 4.26 -36.22 -13.51
CA ALA A 145 4.76 -35.35 -14.57
C ALA A 145 5.48 -34.09 -14.04
N HIS A 146 5.21 -33.68 -12.79
CA HIS A 146 5.90 -32.54 -12.17
C HIS A 146 7.39 -32.79 -12.01
N VAL A 147 7.81 -34.02 -11.71
CA VAL A 147 9.22 -34.35 -11.45
C VAL A 147 10.07 -34.16 -12.71
N SER A 148 9.59 -34.60 -13.87
CA SER A 148 10.32 -34.46 -15.13
C SER A 148 10.41 -32.99 -15.58
N TRP A 149 9.34 -32.21 -15.39
CA TRP A 149 9.34 -30.79 -15.72
C TRP A 149 10.15 -29.94 -14.75
N GLN A 150 10.17 -30.29 -13.46
CA GLN A 150 11.05 -29.66 -12.47
C GLN A 150 12.52 -29.90 -12.83
N ALA A 151 12.91 -31.12 -13.21
CA ALA A 151 14.28 -31.43 -13.62
C ALA A 151 14.72 -30.63 -14.87
N ARG A 152 13.82 -30.41 -15.83
CA ARG A 152 14.08 -29.53 -16.99
C ARG A 152 14.30 -28.08 -16.57
N LEU A 153 13.43 -27.55 -15.70
CA LEU A 153 13.58 -26.19 -15.16
C LEU A 153 14.90 -26.04 -14.39
N ASP A 154 15.29 -27.04 -13.60
CA ASP A 154 16.53 -27.03 -12.84
C ASP A 154 17.75 -27.01 -13.78
N ALA A 155 17.72 -27.78 -14.87
CA ALA A 155 18.76 -27.75 -15.90
C ALA A 155 18.86 -26.39 -16.60
N LEU A 156 17.73 -25.75 -16.91
CA LEU A 156 17.70 -24.39 -17.47
C LEU A 156 18.25 -23.37 -16.47
N ALA A 157 17.80 -23.42 -15.21
CA ALA A 157 18.27 -22.53 -14.15
C ALA A 157 19.79 -22.62 -13.94
N GLN A 158 20.36 -23.83 -13.99
CA GLN A 158 21.80 -24.05 -13.94
C GLN A 158 22.54 -23.41 -15.14
N ARG A 159 22.00 -23.56 -16.36
CA ARG A 159 22.57 -22.94 -17.56
C ARG A 159 22.56 -21.41 -17.50
N PHE A 160 21.55 -20.82 -16.86
CA PHE A 160 21.47 -19.38 -16.62
C PHE A 160 22.27 -18.90 -15.39
N GLY A 161 22.97 -19.80 -14.68
CA GLY A 161 23.76 -19.44 -13.50
C GLY A 161 22.93 -19.01 -12.29
N LEU A 162 21.65 -19.42 -12.22
CA LEU A 162 20.79 -19.09 -11.08
C LEU A 162 21.20 -19.93 -9.87
N THR A 163 21.64 -19.26 -8.80
CA THR A 163 22.05 -19.92 -7.55
C THR A 163 20.89 -20.27 -6.62
N ARG A 164 19.70 -19.76 -6.90
CA ARG A 164 18.49 -19.95 -6.08
C ARG A 164 17.59 -21.03 -6.70
N PRO A 165 17.06 -21.97 -5.91
CA PRO A 165 16.12 -22.96 -6.42
C PRO A 165 14.82 -22.28 -6.87
N VAL A 166 14.41 -22.56 -8.11
CA VAL A 166 13.14 -22.10 -8.70
C VAL A 166 12.18 -23.27 -8.71
N ALA A 167 11.05 -23.17 -8.02
CA ALA A 167 10.08 -24.27 -8.01
C ALA A 167 9.07 -24.11 -9.16
N LEU A 168 8.77 -25.21 -9.85
CA LEU A 168 7.68 -25.30 -10.80
C LEU A 168 6.43 -25.83 -10.11
N ARG A 169 5.26 -25.33 -10.50
CA ARG A 169 3.96 -25.91 -10.10
C ARG A 169 3.07 -26.01 -11.33
N LEU A 170 2.54 -27.20 -11.55
CA LEU A 170 1.57 -27.46 -12.59
C LEU A 170 0.19 -27.14 -12.05
N VAL A 171 -0.57 -26.34 -12.80
CA VAL A 171 -1.87 -25.83 -12.38
C VAL A 171 -2.87 -25.93 -13.53
N ASP A 172 -4.11 -26.28 -13.23
CA ASP A 172 -5.18 -26.40 -14.25
C ASP A 172 -6.05 -25.13 -14.35
N THR A 173 -5.89 -24.21 -13.39
CA THR A 173 -6.79 -23.05 -13.20
C THR A 173 -6.29 -21.76 -13.85
N LEU A 174 -5.13 -21.80 -14.50
CA LEU A 174 -4.50 -20.65 -15.14
C LEU A 174 -4.49 -20.84 -16.66
N ASP A 175 -4.81 -19.77 -17.39
CA ASP A 175 -4.76 -19.76 -18.86
C ASP A 175 -3.37 -19.42 -19.41
N SER A 176 -2.53 -18.80 -18.58
CA SER A 176 -1.20 -18.29 -18.95
C SER A 176 -0.18 -18.57 -17.84
N PRO A 177 1.09 -18.83 -18.17
CA PRO A 177 2.15 -19.02 -17.19
C PRO A 177 2.39 -17.75 -16.39
N ALA A 178 2.62 -17.92 -15.09
CA ALA A 178 2.81 -16.82 -14.17
C ALA A 178 3.96 -17.12 -13.20
N SER A 179 4.82 -16.14 -12.95
CA SER A 179 5.82 -16.22 -11.88
C SER A 179 5.29 -15.55 -10.62
N ALA A 180 5.56 -16.14 -9.47
CA ALA A 180 5.12 -15.62 -8.18
C ALA A 180 6.22 -15.74 -7.12
N GLY A 181 6.21 -14.80 -6.17
CA GLY A 181 7.02 -14.82 -4.96
C GLY A 181 8.37 -14.13 -5.12
N TRP A 182 8.58 -13.08 -4.30
CA TRP A 182 9.82 -12.32 -4.29
C TRP A 182 11.00 -13.13 -3.71
N TRP A 183 10.79 -13.86 -2.61
CA TRP A 183 11.87 -14.53 -1.88
C TRP A 183 12.12 -15.98 -2.32
N ARG A 184 11.08 -16.69 -2.75
CA ARG A 184 11.15 -18.05 -3.32
C ARG A 184 10.35 -18.04 -4.61
N PRO A 185 11.01 -17.81 -5.76
CA PRO A 185 10.34 -17.74 -7.05
C PRO A 185 9.70 -19.10 -7.36
N VAL A 186 8.43 -19.04 -7.75
CA VAL A 186 7.66 -20.20 -8.19
C VAL A 186 7.07 -19.86 -9.55
N VAL A 187 7.31 -20.73 -10.52
CA VAL A 187 6.68 -20.65 -11.84
C VAL A 187 5.42 -21.53 -11.81
N LEU A 188 4.27 -20.91 -12.07
CA LEU A 188 2.98 -21.57 -12.23
C LEU A 188 2.78 -21.81 -13.73
N LEU A 189 2.74 -23.07 -14.13
CA LEU A 189 2.63 -23.47 -15.52
C LEU A 189 1.30 -24.21 -15.75
N PRO A 190 0.44 -23.72 -16.67
CA PRO A 190 -0.77 -24.40 -17.07
C PRO A 190 -0.51 -25.81 -17.63
N THR A 191 -1.21 -26.82 -17.14
CA THR A 191 -1.13 -28.18 -17.71
C THR A 191 -1.64 -28.23 -19.15
N ALA A 192 -2.62 -27.38 -19.49
CA ALA A 192 -3.13 -27.22 -20.85
C ALA A 192 -2.04 -26.82 -21.85
N LEU A 193 -1.05 -26.02 -21.43
CA LEU A 193 0.08 -25.63 -22.27
C LEU A 193 1.03 -26.80 -22.50
N ILE A 194 1.29 -27.61 -21.47
CA ILE A 194 2.07 -28.84 -21.59
C ILE A 194 1.43 -29.83 -22.56
N ALA A 195 0.11 -29.93 -22.54
CA ALA A 195 -0.63 -30.85 -23.40
C ALA A 195 -0.71 -30.37 -24.86
N ARG A 196 -0.61 -29.06 -25.12
CA ARG A 196 -0.89 -28.45 -26.43
C ARG A 196 0.32 -27.87 -27.15
N MET A 197 1.43 -27.63 -26.45
CA MET A 197 2.62 -27.02 -27.05
C MET A 197 3.80 -28.00 -27.13
N PRO A 198 4.63 -27.90 -28.19
CA PRO A 198 5.89 -28.61 -28.24
C PRO A 198 6.82 -28.16 -27.11
N VAL A 199 7.65 -29.09 -26.64
CA VAL A 199 8.50 -28.93 -25.45
C VAL A 199 9.45 -27.73 -25.59
N ASP A 200 10.02 -27.50 -26.76
CA ASP A 200 10.98 -26.42 -27.00
C ASP A 200 10.35 -25.02 -26.78
N LEU A 201 9.07 -24.86 -27.14
CA LEU A 201 8.35 -23.60 -26.91
C LEU A 201 8.02 -23.38 -25.43
N ILE A 202 7.79 -24.46 -24.68
CA ILE A 202 7.57 -24.37 -23.23
C ILE A 202 8.88 -24.01 -22.53
N GLU A 203 10.00 -24.61 -22.93
CA GLU A 203 11.33 -24.28 -22.40
C GLU A 203 11.73 -22.83 -22.69
N ALA A 204 11.33 -22.27 -23.84
CA ALA A 204 11.54 -20.86 -24.15
C ALA A 204 10.72 -19.89 -23.27
N LEU A 205 9.66 -20.37 -22.62
CA LEU A 205 8.77 -19.59 -21.76
C LEU A 205 9.20 -19.63 -20.28
N LEU A 206 10.01 -20.63 -19.90
CA LEU A 206 10.52 -20.84 -18.54
C LEU A 206 11.81 -20.05 -18.28
#